data_AF-A0A7V4WB91-F1
#
_entry.id   AF-A0A7V4WB91-F1
#
_cell.length_a   1.000
_cell.length_b   1.000
_cell.length_c   1.000
_cell.angle_alpha   90.00
_cell.angle_beta   90.00
_cell.angle_gamma   90.00
#
_symmetry.space_group_name_H-M   'P 1'
#
loop_
_entity.id
_entity.type
_entity.pdbx_description
1 polymer ?
#
loop_
_entity_poly.entity_id
_entity_poly.type
_entity_poly.pdbx_seq_one_letter_code
_entity_poly.pdbx_strand_id
1 'polypeptide(L)'
;MPNLEAFKEKISGNLSPTLSANEIAEKIVMAALEVEFGRSFILSHQSRFTSARSFAKMVKSIAEAIVTNPDLRRQALHLARSLSEKP
;
A
#
# COMPACT_ATOMS: atom_id res chain seq x y z
N MET A 1 -10.99 12.80 -5.42
CA MET A 1 -10.90 11.50 -6.12
C MET A 1 -9.48 11.01 -5.98
N PRO A 2 -9.24 9.76 -5.56
CA PRO A 2 -7.88 9.22 -5.41
C PRO A 2 -7.15 9.29 -6.75
N ASN A 3 -5.89 9.74 -6.75
CA ASN A 3 -5.07 9.88 -7.96
C ASN A 3 -4.58 8.50 -8.42
N LEU A 4 -5.44 7.83 -9.18
CA LEU A 4 -5.27 6.45 -9.64
C LEU A 4 -4.00 6.25 -10.49
N GLU A 5 -3.65 7.24 -11.32
CA GLU A 5 -2.47 7.19 -12.19
C GLU A 5 -1.19 7.26 -11.34
N ALA A 6 -1.14 8.17 -10.36
CA ALA A 6 -0.01 8.27 -9.43
C ALA A 6 0.17 7.00 -8.58
N PHE A 7 -0.93 6.34 -8.24
CA PHE A 7 -0.91 5.04 -7.56
C PHE A 7 -0.31 3.95 -8.47
N LYS A 8 -0.79 3.82 -9.71
CA LYS A 8 -0.32 2.80 -10.66
C LYS A 8 1.17 2.97 -10.99
N GLU A 9 1.64 4.20 -11.18
CA GLU A 9 3.06 4.50 -11.45
C GLU A 9 3.96 4.03 -10.29
N LYS A 10 3.57 4.35 -9.05
CA LYS A 10 4.33 3.97 -7.85
C LYS A 10 4.36 2.47 -7.61
N ILE A 11 3.24 1.79 -7.86
CA ILE A 11 3.14 0.34 -7.69
C ILE A 11 3.99 -0.38 -8.73
N SER A 12 3.92 0.06 -9.98
CA SER A 12 4.69 -0.52 -11.10
C SER A 12 6.20 -0.39 -10.91
N GLY A 13 6.67 0.70 -10.30
CA GLY A 13 8.11 0.90 -10.03
C GLY A 13 8.65 0.16 -8.80
N ASN A 14 7.79 -0.35 -7.91
CA ASN A 14 8.19 -0.86 -6.59
C ASN A 14 7.82 -2.33 -6.32
N LEU A 15 6.96 -2.94 -7.15
CA LEU A 15 6.60 -4.35 -7.06
C LEU A 15 7.62 -5.20 -7.83
N SER A 16 8.31 -6.09 -7.10
CA SER A 16 9.11 -7.18 -7.68
C SER A 16 8.42 -8.51 -7.42
N PRO A 17 8.45 -9.48 -8.37
CA PRO A 17 7.92 -10.83 -8.16
C PRO A 17 8.67 -11.62 -7.08
N THR A 18 9.81 -11.14 -6.60
CA THR A 18 10.59 -11.77 -5.51
C THR A 18 10.09 -11.40 -4.11
N LEU A 19 9.09 -10.52 -3.99
CA LEU A 19 8.55 -10.07 -2.70
C LEU A 19 7.52 -11.06 -2.16
N SER A 20 7.51 -11.23 -0.83
CA SER A 20 6.47 -11.99 -0.15
C SER A 20 5.11 -11.28 -0.22
N ALA A 21 4.02 -12.02 -0.02
CA ALA A 21 2.65 -11.48 -0.03
C ALA A 21 2.47 -10.32 0.98
N ASN A 22 3.14 -10.38 2.14
CA ASN A 22 3.13 -9.32 3.13
C ASN A 22 3.86 -8.07 2.64
N GLU A 23 5.04 -8.21 2.04
CA GLU A 23 5.81 -7.08 1.51
C GLU A 23 5.09 -6.40 0.33
N ILE A 24 4.42 -7.19 -0.50
CA ILE A 24 3.54 -6.68 -1.57
C ILE A 24 2.40 -5.86 -0.96
N ALA A 25 1.72 -6.39 0.05
CA ALA A 25 0.63 -5.69 0.73
C ALA A 25 1.11 -4.41 1.45
N GLU A 26 2.27 -4.43 2.09
CA GLU A 26 2.86 -3.23 2.73
C GLU A 26 3.16 -2.13 1.70
N LYS A 27 3.76 -2.48 0.55
CA LYS A 27 4.03 -1.52 -0.53
C LYS A 27 2.75 -0.94 -1.13
N ILE A 28 1.70 -1.76 -1.25
CA ILE A 28 0.37 -1.32 -1.70
C ILE A 28 -0.23 -0.31 -0.72
N VAL A 29 -0.23 -0.62 0.58
CA VAL A 29 -0.75 0.26 1.62
C VAL A 29 0.04 1.58 1.66
N MET A 30 1.37 1.52 1.58
CA MET A 30 2.21 2.71 1.53
C MET A 30 1.90 3.60 0.31
N ALA A 31 1.79 3.01 -0.88
CA ALA A 31 1.47 3.76 -2.08
C ALA A 31 0.09 4.41 -2.01
N ALA A 32 -0.90 3.71 -1.43
CA ALA A 32 -2.24 4.25 -1.22
C ALA A 32 -2.23 5.44 -0.25
N LEU A 33 -1.54 5.30 0.89
CA LEU A 33 -1.39 6.39 1.87
C LEU A 33 -0.63 7.58 1.28
N GLU A 34 0.40 7.35 0.46
CA GLU A 34 1.16 8.42 -0.16
C GLU A 34 0.34 9.19 -1.20
N VAL A 35 -0.52 8.51 -1.95
CA VAL A 35 -1.41 9.13 -2.94
C VAL A 35 -2.49 9.96 -2.25
N GLU A 36 -3.03 9.49 -1.14
CA GLU A 36 -4.12 10.18 -0.43
C GLU A 36 -3.62 11.34 0.43
N PHE A 37 -2.50 11.15 1.15
CA PHE A 37 -1.99 12.12 2.13
C PHE A 37 -0.74 12.88 1.68
N GLY A 38 -0.15 12.50 0.54
CA GLY A 38 1.04 13.11 -0.01
C GLY A 38 2.36 12.61 0.60
N ARG A 39 3.45 12.80 -0.14
CA ARG A 39 4.80 12.35 0.25
C ARG A 39 5.31 12.97 1.55
N SER A 40 4.95 14.22 1.82
CA SER A 40 5.30 14.94 3.06
C SER A 40 4.68 14.29 4.31
N PHE A 41 3.48 13.71 4.18
CA PHE A 41 2.85 12.98 5.27
C PHE A 41 3.63 11.71 5.59
N ILE A 42 4.01 10.93 4.57
CA ILE A 42 4.83 9.73 4.75
C ILE A 42 6.18 10.07 5.40
N LEU A 43 6.89 11.05 4.86
CA LEU A 43 8.21 11.46 5.35
C LEU A 43 8.16 11.99 6.80
N SER A 44 7.15 12.79 7.14
CA SER A 44 6.99 13.30 8.51
C SER A 44 6.68 12.19 9.52
N HIS A 45 5.92 11.18 9.11
CA HIS A 45 5.62 10.02 9.95
C HIS A 45 6.78 9.05 10.05
N GLN A 46 7.65 8.96 9.03
CA GLN A 46 8.85 8.12 9.01
C GLN A 46 10.06 8.76 9.74
N SER A 47 10.08 10.10 9.87
CA SER A 47 11.22 10.85 10.40
C SER A 47 11.18 11.09 11.92
N ARG A 48 10.00 11.13 12.58
CA ARG A 48 9.96 11.25 14.05
C ARG A 48 10.09 9.88 14.70
N PHE A 49 11.13 9.68 15.50
CA PHE A 49 11.55 8.41 16.12
C PHE A 49 10.43 7.59 16.81
N THR A 50 9.38 8.23 17.34
CA THR A 50 8.23 7.57 17.97
C THR A 50 7.06 7.34 17.02
N SER A 51 6.77 8.24 16.06
CA SER A 51 5.70 8.05 15.08
C SER A 51 6.09 7.06 13.98
N ALA A 52 7.37 6.95 13.66
CA ALA A 52 7.88 6.04 12.62
C ALA A 52 7.61 4.58 12.94
N ARG A 53 7.81 4.20 14.21
CA ARG A 53 7.53 2.84 14.68
C ARG A 53 6.03 2.55 14.71
N SER A 54 5.20 3.53 15.11
CA SER A 54 3.73 3.38 15.11
C SER A 54 3.15 3.32 13.70
N PHE A 55 3.66 4.15 12.79
CA PHE A 55 3.26 4.17 11.39
C PHE A 55 3.65 2.86 10.68
N ALA A 56 4.88 2.38 10.86
CA ALA A 56 5.32 1.10 10.32
C ALA A 56 4.49 -0.07 10.87
N LYS A 57 4.16 -0.08 12.17
CA LYS A 57 3.27 -1.07 12.78
C LYS A 57 1.86 -1.02 12.19
N MET A 58 1.32 0.17 11.95
CA MET A 58 0.01 0.35 11.34
C MET A 58 -0.01 -0.22 9.92
N VAL A 59 0.97 0.13 9.08
CA VAL A 59 1.12 -0.39 7.71
C VAL A 59 1.22 -1.92 7.74
N LYS A 60 2.07 -2.47 8.60
CA LYS A 60 2.23 -3.92 8.75
C LYS A 60 0.94 -4.61 9.21
N SER A 61 0.21 -4.03 10.17
CA SER A 61 -1.05 -4.60 10.67
C SER A 61 -2.13 -4.61 9.58
N ILE A 62 -2.21 -3.56 8.75
CA ILE A 62 -3.13 -3.51 7.62
C ILE A 62 -2.74 -4.54 6.56
N ALA A 63 -1.44 -4.65 6.24
CA ALA A 63 -0.94 -5.64 5.30
C ALA A 63 -1.25 -7.08 5.77
N GLU A 64 -1.01 -7.37 7.04
CA GLU A 64 -1.32 -8.66 7.65
C GLU A 64 -2.84 -8.94 7.64
N ALA A 65 -3.68 -7.95 7.93
CA ALA A 65 -5.13 -8.07 7.84
C ALA A 65 -5.59 -8.37 6.40
N ILE A 66 -5.00 -7.75 5.38
CA ILE A 66 -5.30 -8.01 3.97
C ILE A 66 -4.94 -9.45 3.59
N VAL A 67 -3.82 -9.98 4.10
CA VAL A 67 -3.34 -11.33 3.74
C VAL A 67 -4.11 -12.42 4.49
N THR A 68 -4.44 -12.19 5.76
CA THR A 68 -5.07 -13.17 6.66
C THR A 68 -6.59 -13.19 6.57
N ASN A 69 -7.24 -12.07 6.22
CA ASN A 69 -8.69 -12.01 6.05
C ASN A 69 -9.08 -12.35 4.59
N PRO A 70 -9.82 -13.45 4.34
CA PRO A 70 -10.16 -13.88 2.98
C PRO A 70 -11.02 -12.85 2.20
N ASP A 71 -11.89 -12.12 2.89
CA ASP A 71 -12.77 -11.12 2.27
C ASP A 71 -12.00 -9.87 1.88
N LEU A 72 -11.13 -9.38 2.77
CA LEU A 72 -10.24 -8.26 2.45
C LEU A 72 -9.27 -8.62 1.33
N ARG A 73 -8.74 -9.85 1.35
CA ARG A 73 -7.90 -10.37 0.26
C ARG A 73 -8.63 -10.38 -1.06
N ARG A 74 -9.88 -10.87 -1.08
CA ARG A 74 -10.71 -10.92 -2.30
C ARG A 74 -11.04 -9.52 -2.81
N GLN A 75 -11.38 -8.58 -1.93
CA GLN A 75 -11.60 -7.17 -2.29
C GLN A 75 -10.34 -6.51 -2.85
N ALA A 76 -9.19 -6.72 -2.20
CA ALA A 76 -7.90 -6.20 -2.66
C ALA A 76 -7.51 -6.75 -4.04
N LEU A 77 -7.71 -8.06 -4.27
CA LEU A 77 -7.47 -8.70 -5.57
C LEU A 77 -8.44 -8.20 -6.65
N HIS A 78 -9.71 -8.00 -6.31
CA HIS A 78 -10.70 -7.44 -7.24
C HIS A 78 -10.34 -6.01 -7.64
N LEU A 79 -9.94 -5.18 -6.68
CA LEU A 79 -9.46 -3.83 -6.94
C LEU A 79 -8.19 -3.86 -7.80
N ALA A 80 -7.19 -4.66 -7.44
CA ALA A 80 -5.97 -4.82 -8.24
C ALA A 80 -6.27 -5.22 -9.69
N ARG A 81 -7.20 -6.17 -9.88
CA ARG A 81 -7.65 -6.59 -11.22
C ARG A 81 -8.32 -5.45 -11.98
N SER A 82 -9.22 -4.71 -11.35
CA SER A 82 -9.88 -3.53 -11.95
C SER A 82 -8.90 -2.40 -12.29
N LEU A 83 -7.74 -2.36 -11.64
CA LEU A 83 -6.68 -1.40 -11.92
C LEU A 83 -5.75 -1.88 -13.06
N SER A 84 -5.58 -3.19 -13.24
CA SER A 84 -4.82 -3.78 -14.34
C SER A 84 -5.60 -3.89 -15.66
N GLU A 85 -6.91 -4.06 -15.59
CA GLU A 85 -7.80 -4.01 -16.75
C GLU A 85 -8.06 -2.54 -17.09
N LYS A 86 -7.22 -1.96 -17.95
CA LYS A 86 -7.55 -0.71 -18.66
C LYS A 86 -8.54 -1.08 -19.79
N PRO A 87 -9.55 -0.25 -20.11
CA PRO A 87 -10.13 -0.29 -21.46
C PRO A 87 -9.08 0.07 -22.52
#